data_AF-A0A2E6G408-F1
#
_entry.id   AF-A0A2E6G408-F1
#
_cell.length_a   1.000
_cell.length_b   1.000
_cell.length_c   1.000
_cell.angle_alpha   90.00
_cell.angle_beta   90.00
_cell.angle_gamma   90.00
#
_symmetry.space_group_name_H-M   'P 1'
#
loop_
_entity.id
_entity.type
_entity.pdbx_description
1 polymer ?
#
loop_
_entity_poly.entity_id
_entity_poly.type
_entity_poly.pdbx_seq_one_letter_code
_entity_poly.pdbx_strand_id
1 'polypeptide(L)'
;MAKQYDDPGQFFEDVLNATDEAWSEYVQELQGQLTSRAPIDTGRLASSFYISKNRPSKNVRPEDWAQAGAKKQVLPKYQRKIKFDGTWYITNNVPYAVRVAKDPAFGKNGRGFGSEWYNATVTQADKLWDQTAARFLRKFL
;
A
#
# COMPACT_ATOMS: atom_id res chain seq x y z
N MET A 1 12.26 25.81 9.94
CA MET A 1 12.73 26.89 9.05
C MET A 1 12.62 26.39 7.62
N ALA A 2 11.97 27.12 6.74
CA ALA A 2 11.99 26.81 5.31
C ALA A 2 13.42 26.98 4.79
N LYS A 3 13.89 26.04 3.96
CA LYS A 3 15.22 26.17 3.32
C LYS A 3 15.16 27.36 2.35
N GLN A 4 16.10 28.29 2.47
CA GLN A 4 16.21 29.42 1.56
C GLN A 4 16.92 28.94 0.29
N TYR A 5 16.35 29.23 -0.88
CA TYR A 5 16.88 28.81 -2.17
C TYR A 5 17.28 30.03 -2.98
N ASP A 6 18.55 30.08 -3.38
CA ASP A 6 19.08 31.14 -4.25
C ASP A 6 18.94 30.78 -5.74
N ASP A 7 18.75 29.50 -6.04
CA ASP A 7 18.52 28.96 -7.39
C ASP A 7 17.14 28.28 -7.50
N PRO A 8 16.23 28.79 -8.34
CA PRO A 8 14.95 28.15 -8.63
C PRO A 8 15.09 26.71 -9.16
N GLY A 9 16.14 26.39 -9.92
CA GLY A 9 16.39 25.05 -10.44
C GLY A 9 16.56 24.02 -9.32
N GLN A 10 17.47 24.31 -8.39
CA GLN A 10 17.68 23.49 -7.20
C GLN A 10 16.42 23.33 -6.33
N PHE A 11 15.59 24.37 -6.21
CA PHE A 11 14.32 24.28 -5.49
C PHE A 11 13.40 23.22 -6.13
N PHE A 12 13.21 23.26 -7.45
CA PHE A 12 12.36 22.30 -8.15
C PHE A 12 12.87 20.87 -8.02
N GLU A 13 14.19 20.66 -8.13
CA GLU A 13 14.78 19.33 -7.96
C GLU A 13 14.57 18.78 -6.55
N ASP A 14 14.75 19.61 -5.52
CA ASP A 14 14.56 19.19 -4.12
C ASP A 14 13.08 18.87 -3.83
N VAL A 15 12.14 19.63 -4.39
CA VAL A 15 10.70 19.36 -4.27
C VAL A 15 10.32 18.06 -4.98
N LEU A 16 10.83 17.82 -6.20
CA LEU A 16 10.59 16.58 -6.92
C LEU A 16 11.14 15.36 -6.17
N ASN A 17 12.35 15.45 -5.63
CA ASN A 17 12.94 14.38 -4.83
C ASN A 17 12.13 14.10 -3.57
N ALA A 18 11.69 15.15 -2.86
CA ALA A 18 10.83 15.00 -1.69
C ALA A 18 9.45 14.41 -2.03
N THR A 19 8.93 14.71 -3.22
CA THR A 19 7.66 14.13 -3.72
C THR A 19 7.83 12.65 -4.04
N ASP A 20 8.94 12.26 -4.69
CA ASP A 20 9.31 10.86 -4.94
C ASP A 20 9.42 10.07 -3.61
N GLU A 21 10.06 10.66 -2.60
CA GLU A 21 10.18 10.05 -1.26
C GLU A 21 8.81 9.91 -0.57
N ALA A 22 8.00 10.95 -0.57
CA ALA A 22 6.64 10.92 -0.01
C ALA A 22 5.79 9.84 -0.68
N TRP A 23 5.83 9.76 -2.01
CA TRP A 23 5.07 8.77 -2.77
C TRP A 23 5.56 7.35 -2.54
N SER A 24 6.88 7.16 -2.46
CA SER A 24 7.48 5.88 -2.12
C SER A 24 7.05 5.38 -0.74
N GLU A 25 7.05 6.26 0.27
CA GLU A 25 6.58 5.95 1.62
C GLU A 25 5.07 5.62 1.61
N TYR A 26 4.27 6.47 0.96
CA TYR A 26 2.83 6.30 0.84
C TYR A 26 2.43 4.93 0.27
N VAL A 27 3.00 4.54 -0.88
CA VAL A 27 2.66 3.27 -1.54
C VAL A 27 3.05 2.07 -0.67
N GLN A 28 4.19 2.14 0.01
CA GLN A 28 4.65 1.07 0.91
C GLN A 28 3.81 0.97 2.19
N GLU A 29 3.51 2.10 2.83
CA GLU A 29 2.63 2.15 4.01
C GLU A 29 1.24 1.63 3.66
N LEU A 30 0.68 2.02 2.50
CA LEU A 30 -0.62 1.55 2.04
C LEU A 30 -0.64 0.02 1.82
N GLN A 31 0.41 -0.53 1.18
CA GLN A 31 0.57 -1.99 1.03
C GLN A 31 0.65 -2.69 2.40
N GLY A 32 1.37 -2.08 3.34
CA GLY A 32 1.49 -2.55 4.72
C GLY A 32 0.16 -2.58 5.46
N GLN A 33 -0.66 -1.53 5.33
CA GLN A 33 -1.99 -1.47 5.93
C GLN A 33 -2.95 -2.51 5.33
N LEU A 34 -2.92 -2.71 4.01
CA LEU A 34 -3.71 -3.76 3.35
C LEU A 34 -3.34 -5.15 3.87
N THR A 35 -2.05 -5.39 4.07
CA THR A 35 -1.51 -6.64 4.59
C THR A 35 -1.86 -6.88 6.06
N SER A 36 -1.72 -5.86 6.89
CA SER A 36 -1.94 -5.98 8.35
C SER A 36 -3.40 -6.12 8.71
N ARG A 37 -4.31 -5.51 7.93
CA ARG A 37 -5.76 -5.59 8.13
C ARG A 37 -6.42 -6.77 7.44
N ALA A 38 -5.72 -7.45 6.52
CA ALA A 38 -6.24 -8.67 5.92
C ALA A 38 -6.64 -9.69 7.02
N PRO A 39 -7.74 -10.43 6.87
CA PRO A 39 -8.21 -11.35 7.89
C PRO A 39 -7.13 -12.35 8.34
N ILE A 40 -7.03 -12.56 9.66
CA ILE A 40 -5.95 -13.32 10.31
C ILE A 40 -5.79 -14.74 9.73
N ASP A 41 -6.90 -15.40 9.39
CA ASP A 41 -6.91 -16.79 8.89
C ASP A 41 -6.51 -16.89 7.41
N THR A 42 -6.11 -15.77 6.80
CA THR A 42 -5.77 -15.68 5.38
C THR A 42 -4.32 -15.26 5.15
N GLY A 43 -3.36 -15.92 5.80
CA GLY A 43 -1.92 -15.59 5.70
C GLY A 43 -1.38 -15.47 4.27
N ARG A 44 -1.82 -16.32 3.34
CA ARG A 44 -1.49 -16.21 1.91
C ARG A 44 -2.10 -14.96 1.26
N LEU A 45 -3.32 -14.56 1.63
CA LEU A 45 -3.95 -13.33 1.15
C LEU A 45 -3.17 -12.11 1.64
N ALA A 46 -2.91 -12.04 2.95
CA ALA A 46 -2.16 -10.96 3.59
C ALA A 46 -0.77 -10.77 2.94
N SER A 47 -0.08 -11.86 2.62
CA SER A 47 1.24 -11.78 1.97
C SER A 47 1.21 -11.56 0.45
N SER A 48 0.04 -11.48 -0.19
CA SER A 48 -0.09 -11.43 -1.66
C SER A 48 -0.48 -10.06 -2.21
N PHE A 49 -0.20 -8.97 -1.47
CA PHE A 49 -0.27 -7.62 -2.02
C PHE A 49 1.03 -7.29 -2.75
N TYR A 50 0.95 -6.92 -4.02
CA TYR A 50 2.09 -6.58 -4.88
C TYR A 50 1.99 -5.16 -5.39
N ILE A 51 3.06 -4.39 -5.20
CA ILE A 51 3.27 -3.09 -5.84
C ILE A 51 3.73 -3.31 -7.29
N SER A 52 3.18 -2.52 -8.21
CA SER A 52 3.54 -2.53 -9.62
C SER A 52 3.30 -1.17 -10.26
N LYS A 53 4.06 -0.87 -11.33
CA LYS A 53 4.00 0.40 -12.07
C LYS A 53 3.43 0.19 -13.47
N ASN A 54 2.57 1.09 -13.90
CA ASN A 54 1.90 1.20 -15.21
C ASN A 54 1.02 0.02 -15.62
N ARG A 55 1.05 -1.08 -14.86
CA ARG A 55 0.15 -2.23 -15.02
C ARG A 55 -0.01 -2.96 -13.69
N PRO A 56 -1.19 -3.54 -13.43
CA PRO A 56 -1.39 -4.47 -12.32
C PRO A 56 -0.39 -5.63 -12.35
N SER A 57 0.19 -5.98 -11.19
CA SER A 57 0.97 -7.21 -11.04
C SER A 57 0.10 -8.42 -11.33
N LYS A 58 0.68 -9.45 -11.93
CA LYS A 58 0.05 -10.77 -12.12
C LYS A 58 0.60 -11.81 -11.15
N ASN A 59 1.48 -11.41 -10.23
CA ASN A 59 2.10 -12.32 -9.29
C ASN A 59 1.06 -12.86 -8.31
N VAL A 60 1.18 -14.15 -8.01
CA VAL A 60 0.34 -14.88 -7.07
C VAL A 60 1.30 -15.73 -6.24
N ARG A 61 1.18 -15.69 -4.91
CA ARG A 61 1.94 -16.63 -4.07
C ARG A 61 1.37 -18.05 -4.24
N PRO A 62 2.21 -19.09 -4.22
CA PRO A 62 1.74 -20.47 -4.35
C PRO A 62 0.82 -20.86 -3.19
N GLU A 63 0.02 -21.91 -3.36
CA GLU A 63 -1.03 -22.28 -2.40
C GLU A 63 -0.50 -22.72 -1.05
N ASP A 64 0.66 -23.36 -1.06
CA ASP A 64 1.41 -23.85 0.09
C ASP A 64 2.24 -22.76 0.81
N TRP A 65 2.17 -21.51 0.35
CA TRP A 65 2.99 -20.40 0.89
C TRP A 65 2.84 -20.20 2.41
N ALA A 66 1.63 -20.41 2.93
CA ALA A 66 1.33 -20.32 4.34
C ALA A 66 0.54 -21.55 4.76
N GLN A 67 0.95 -22.18 5.88
CA GLN A 67 0.13 -23.17 6.54
C GLN A 67 -1.21 -22.54 6.94
N ALA A 68 -2.28 -23.34 6.96
CA ALA A 68 -3.59 -22.87 7.42
C ALA A 68 -3.47 -22.28 8.85
N GLY A 69 -4.00 -21.08 9.06
CA GLY A 69 -3.89 -20.37 10.34
C GLY A 69 -2.53 -19.70 10.63
N ALA A 70 -1.53 -19.82 9.75
CA ALA A 70 -0.25 -19.15 9.94
C ALA A 70 -0.35 -17.65 9.62
N LYS A 71 -0.11 -16.81 10.63
CA LYS A 71 0.13 -15.36 10.46
C LYS A 71 1.52 -15.10 9.86
N LYS A 72 1.73 -15.44 8.59
CA LYS A 72 2.88 -14.96 7.83
C LYS A 72 2.46 -13.71 7.05
N GLN A 73 2.97 -12.56 7.45
CA GLN A 73 2.82 -11.27 6.76
C GLN A 73 4.18 -10.88 6.15
N VAL A 74 4.62 -11.60 5.13
CA VAL A 74 5.86 -11.29 4.41
C VAL A 74 5.51 -10.52 3.16
N LEU A 75 5.74 -9.22 3.19
CA LEU A 75 5.55 -8.35 2.04
C LEU A 75 6.63 -8.61 0.97
N PRO A 76 6.24 -8.83 -0.29
CA PRO A 76 7.20 -8.84 -1.38
C PRO A 76 7.83 -7.45 -1.52
N LYS A 77 9.17 -7.39 -1.48
CA LYS A 77 9.89 -6.14 -1.73
C LYS A 77 9.71 -5.74 -3.19
N TYR A 78 9.26 -4.50 -3.42
CA TYR A 78 9.33 -3.92 -4.76
C TYR A 78 10.79 -3.60 -5.09
N GLN A 79 11.29 -4.10 -6.23
CA GLN A 79 12.73 -4.09 -6.53
C GLN A 79 13.23 -2.79 -7.18
N ARG A 80 12.34 -1.87 -7.57
CA ARG A 80 12.70 -0.63 -8.28
C ARG A 80 12.40 0.58 -7.41
N LYS A 81 12.98 1.73 -7.74
CA LYS A 81 12.62 2.99 -7.07
C LYS A 81 11.15 3.33 -7.37
N ILE A 82 10.39 3.63 -6.32
CA ILE A 82 9.06 4.20 -6.43
C ILE A 82 9.22 5.71 -6.56
N LYS A 83 8.54 6.29 -7.54
CA LYS A 83 8.60 7.71 -7.91
C LYS A 83 7.19 8.22 -8.15
N PHE A 84 6.99 9.53 -8.01
CA PHE A 84 5.72 10.18 -8.32
C PHE A 84 5.56 10.33 -9.84
N ASP A 85 5.47 9.19 -10.53
CA ASP A 85 5.37 9.13 -11.97
C ASP A 85 4.53 7.94 -12.45
N GLY A 86 3.74 8.19 -13.50
CA GLY A 86 2.85 7.18 -14.06
C GLY A 86 1.78 6.69 -13.07
N THR A 87 1.28 5.48 -13.30
CA THR A 87 0.22 4.87 -12.48
C THR A 87 0.79 3.76 -11.62
N TRP A 88 0.49 3.78 -10.32
CA TRP A 88 0.92 2.75 -9.38
C TRP A 88 -0.26 1.90 -8.94
N TYR A 89 -0.01 0.60 -8.79
CA TYR A 89 -1.02 -0.40 -8.44
C TYR A 89 -0.54 -1.21 -7.25
N ILE A 90 -1.43 -1.41 -6.28
CA ILE A 90 -1.30 -2.44 -5.24
C ILE A 90 -2.37 -3.49 -5.52
N THR A 91 -1.94 -4.72 -5.80
CA THR A 91 -2.80 -5.77 -6.35
C THR A 91 -2.74 -7.02 -5.50
N ASN A 92 -3.86 -7.73 -5.39
CA ASN A 92 -3.92 -9.04 -4.76
C ASN A 92 -4.64 -10.01 -5.69
N ASN A 93 -3.91 -11.03 -6.14
CA ASN A 93 -4.36 -11.92 -7.20
C ASN A 93 -4.67 -13.34 -6.70
N VAL A 94 -4.77 -13.58 -5.38
CA VAL A 94 -5.13 -14.92 -4.90
C VAL A 94 -6.56 -15.24 -5.36
N PRO A 95 -6.85 -16.48 -5.84
CA PRO A 95 -8.15 -16.80 -6.45
C PRO A 95 -9.36 -16.54 -5.55
N TYR A 96 -9.18 -16.69 -4.24
CA TYR A 96 -10.23 -16.51 -3.25
C TYR A 96 -10.31 -15.09 -2.67
N ALA A 97 -9.51 -14.13 -3.14
CA ALA A 97 -9.49 -12.75 -2.61
C ALA A 97 -10.87 -12.11 -2.67
N VAL A 98 -11.55 -12.25 -3.81
CA VAL A 98 -12.91 -11.72 -4.03
C VAL A 98 -13.93 -12.40 -3.11
N ARG A 99 -13.78 -13.71 -2.87
CA ARG A 99 -14.65 -14.45 -1.94
C ARG A 99 -14.50 -13.89 -0.53
N VAL A 100 -13.27 -13.76 -0.03
CA VAL A 100 -12.98 -13.20 1.30
C VAL A 100 -13.49 -11.75 1.41
N ALA A 101 -13.37 -10.97 0.34
CA ALA A 101 -13.87 -9.59 0.30
C ALA A 101 -15.41 -9.49 0.28
N LYS A 102 -16.14 -10.57 0.00
CA LYS A 102 -17.62 -10.54 -0.06
C LYS A 102 -18.28 -11.33 1.07
N ASP A 103 -17.54 -12.25 1.68
CA ASP A 103 -18.06 -13.15 2.70
C ASP A 103 -18.14 -12.47 4.08
N PRO A 104 -19.33 -12.34 4.68
CA PRO A 104 -19.55 -11.74 5.99
C PRO A 104 -18.77 -12.37 7.14
N ALA A 105 -18.37 -13.64 7.02
CA ALA A 105 -17.56 -14.32 8.02
C ALA A 105 -16.22 -13.63 8.28
N PHE A 106 -15.71 -12.86 7.29
CA PHE A 106 -14.49 -12.08 7.39
C PHE A 106 -14.73 -10.58 7.69
N GLY A 107 -15.98 -10.17 7.91
CA GLY A 107 -16.36 -8.84 8.38
C GLY A 107 -16.22 -8.69 9.90
N LYS A 108 -16.35 -7.47 10.44
CA LYS A 108 -16.23 -7.22 11.88
C LYS A 108 -17.30 -8.02 12.65
N ASN A 109 -16.88 -8.90 13.55
CA ASN A 109 -17.77 -9.75 14.37
C ASN A 109 -18.75 -10.64 13.58
N GLY A 110 -18.40 -11.02 12.34
CA GLY A 110 -19.27 -11.87 11.50
C GLY A 110 -20.55 -11.18 10.99
N ARG A 111 -20.65 -9.85 11.13
CA ARG A 111 -21.76 -9.03 10.63
C ARG A 111 -21.20 -7.93 9.73
N GLY A 112 -21.55 -7.95 8.44
CA GLY A 112 -21.08 -6.97 7.46
C GLY A 112 -20.61 -7.63 6.17
N PHE A 113 -20.02 -6.85 5.27
CA PHE A 113 -19.33 -7.41 4.11
C PHE A 113 -17.88 -7.71 4.50
N GLY A 114 -17.33 -8.84 4.01
CA GLY A 114 -15.90 -9.14 4.15
C GLY A 114 -14.98 -8.08 3.53
N SER A 115 -15.51 -7.05 2.87
CA SER A 115 -14.80 -5.94 2.27
C SER A 115 -14.32 -4.89 3.26
N GLU A 116 -14.87 -4.88 4.48
CA GLU A 116 -14.62 -3.82 5.47
C GLU A 116 -13.14 -3.58 5.74
N TRP A 117 -12.31 -4.64 5.78
CA TRP A 117 -10.88 -4.51 6.03
C TRP A 117 -10.15 -3.78 4.90
N TYR A 118 -10.56 -3.93 3.63
CA TYR A 118 -9.94 -3.22 2.52
C TYR A 118 -10.54 -1.83 2.37
N ASN A 119 -11.86 -1.67 2.50
CA ASN A 119 -12.54 -0.38 2.42
C ASN A 119 -12.01 0.59 3.48
N ALA A 120 -11.85 0.13 4.73
CA ALA A 120 -11.29 0.96 5.80
C ALA A 120 -9.87 1.46 5.49
N THR A 121 -9.09 0.71 4.72
CA THR A 121 -7.76 1.12 4.28
C THR A 121 -7.83 2.11 3.12
N VAL A 122 -8.69 1.85 2.13
CA VAL A 122 -8.90 2.74 0.98
C VAL A 122 -9.49 4.08 1.40
N THR A 123 -10.47 4.10 2.31
CA THR A 123 -11.04 5.35 2.84
C THR A 123 -10.02 6.19 3.63
N GLN A 124 -8.98 5.56 4.18
CA GLN A 124 -7.90 6.26 4.88
C GLN A 124 -6.73 6.62 3.96
N ALA A 125 -6.79 6.27 2.67
CA ALA A 125 -5.69 6.47 1.74
C ALA A 125 -5.37 7.96 1.54
N ASP A 126 -6.38 8.83 1.45
CA ASP A 126 -6.15 10.27 1.29
C ASP A 126 -5.46 10.86 2.53
N LYS A 127 -5.95 10.49 3.73
CA LYS A 127 -5.32 10.91 4.99
C LYS A 127 -3.89 10.39 5.12
N LEU A 128 -3.63 9.16 4.66
CA LEU A 128 -2.29 8.60 4.65
C LEU A 128 -1.38 9.40 3.73
N TRP A 129 -1.86 9.76 2.53
CA TRP A 129 -1.12 10.61 1.60
C TRP A 129 -0.78 11.95 2.24
N ASP A 130 -1.76 12.65 2.82
CA ASP A 130 -1.54 13.93 3.49
C ASP A 130 -0.48 13.83 4.59
N GLN A 131 -0.53 12.76 5.39
CA GLN A 131 0.45 12.51 6.45
C GLN A 131 1.85 12.27 5.87
N THR A 132 1.99 11.45 4.84
CA THR A 132 3.28 11.18 4.20
C THR A 132 3.82 12.43 3.49
N ALA A 133 2.99 13.13 2.72
CA ALA A 133 3.35 14.36 2.03
C ALA A 133 3.82 15.42 3.03
N ALA A 134 3.13 15.61 4.14
CA ALA A 134 3.53 16.56 5.18
C ALA A 134 4.89 16.23 5.81
N ARG A 135 5.29 14.95 5.93
CA ARG A 135 6.61 14.58 6.47
C ARG A 135 7.76 15.05 5.57
N PHE A 136 7.59 15.01 4.26
CA PHE A 136 8.66 15.32 3.30
C PHE A 136 8.57 16.72 2.68
N LEU A 137 7.35 17.21 2.43
CA LEU A 137 7.10 18.45 1.70
C LEU A 137 6.92 19.68 2.59
N ARG A 138 6.60 19.52 3.87
CA ARG A 138 6.36 20.67 4.77
C ARG A 138 7.55 21.61 4.93
N LYS A 139 8.77 21.15 4.65
CA LYS A 139 9.99 22.00 4.67
C LYS A 139 10.08 22.99 3.50
N PHE A 140 9.18 22.86 2.51
CA PHE A 140 9.11 23.70 1.30
C PHE A 140 7.86 24.60 1.25
N LEU A 141 6.92 24.43 2.21
CA LEU A 141 5.68 25.20 2.36
C LEU A 141 5.82 26.17 3.54
#